data_AF-A0A9N9AL06-F1
#
_entry.id   AF-A0A9N9AL06-F1
#
_cell.length_a   1.000
_cell.length_b   1.000
_cell.length_c   1.000
_cell.angle_alpha   90.00
_cell.angle_beta   90.00
_cell.angle_gamma   90.00
#
_symmetry.space_group_name_H-M   'P 1'
#
loop_
_entity.id
_entity.type
_entity.pdbx_description
1 polymer ?
#
loop_
_entity_poly.entity_id
_entity_poly.type
_entity_poly.pdbx_seq_one_letter_code
_entity_poly.pdbx_strand_id
1 'polypeptide(L)'
;MGCCLSRPQDDEEEESVRRDEIDNAVPRGGNKPFTKKGLTWEADSSITIRQLKNQRDAFWDTAPSYEGRLEIWQALRYACESEDLVFAQAILDSVNVTIPTGNLANGCYDELGNRYVIPVYCIVDPINLTKDEDDEGSSTSSDDMDVKLLSDQQATTSAPQHTVKIRLSNTARDIDIGVNLKTDTIAMLRRKICLHENLDFKTTHVRILFLGRVLEDKTRVADVKVEEGQVFQALITERILGDGSDNVLLI
;
A
#
# COMPACT_ATOMS: atom_id res chain seq x y z
N MET A 1 -8.79 -68.98 -35.02
CA MET A 1 -10.09 -69.54 -34.61
C MET A 1 -10.08 -69.66 -33.09
N GLY A 2 -11.05 -69.03 -32.40
CA GLY A 2 -11.22 -69.10 -30.94
C GLY A 2 -11.12 -67.71 -30.28
N CYS A 3 -12.17 -66.89 -30.32
CA CYS A 3 -13.34 -66.80 -29.42
C CYS A 3 -13.09 -66.07 -28.09
N CYS A 4 -13.90 -65.02 -27.92
CA CYS A 4 -14.05 -64.08 -26.82
C CYS A 4 -14.77 -64.72 -25.62
N LEU A 5 -14.65 -64.13 -24.42
CA LEU A 5 -15.77 -63.67 -23.56
C LEU A 5 -15.29 -63.33 -22.12
N SER A 6 -15.80 -62.20 -21.62
CA SER A 6 -15.64 -61.67 -20.26
C SER A 6 -16.81 -62.09 -19.35
N ARG A 7 -16.59 -62.15 -18.03
CA ARG A 7 -17.45 -61.47 -17.03
C ARG A 7 -16.77 -61.46 -15.63
N PRO A 8 -17.06 -60.44 -14.80
CA PRO A 8 -16.44 -60.16 -13.49
C PRO A 8 -17.25 -60.78 -12.35
N GLN A 9 -16.83 -60.61 -11.09
CA GLN A 9 -17.66 -60.08 -9.98
C GLN A 9 -16.97 -60.20 -8.60
N ASP A 10 -16.97 -59.06 -7.89
CA ASP A 10 -16.93 -58.78 -6.43
C ASP A 10 -15.80 -59.31 -5.53
N ASP A 11 -14.91 -58.39 -5.13
CA ASP A 11 -14.21 -58.43 -3.84
C ASP A 11 -14.51 -57.11 -3.09
N GLU A 12 -15.31 -57.21 -2.03
CA GLU A 12 -15.41 -56.22 -0.96
C GLU A 12 -14.29 -56.51 0.06
N GLU A 13 -13.30 -55.62 0.21
CA GLU A 13 -12.55 -55.51 1.47
C GLU A 13 -12.23 -54.03 1.77
N GLU A 14 -12.80 -53.56 2.88
CA GLU A 14 -12.40 -52.37 3.60
C GLU A 14 -11.00 -52.56 4.21
N GLU A 15 -10.10 -51.58 4.11
CA GLU A 15 -9.61 -50.82 5.27
C GLU A 15 -8.36 -49.98 4.96
N SER A 16 -8.37 -48.80 5.59
CA SER A 16 -7.21 -48.13 6.19
C SER A 16 -6.31 -47.21 5.33
N VAL A 17 -6.56 -45.91 5.55
CA VAL A 17 -5.56 -44.86 5.82
C VAL A 17 -4.40 -44.72 4.82
N ARG A 18 -4.58 -43.86 3.82
CA ARG A 18 -3.56 -42.88 3.40
C ARG A 18 -4.24 -41.56 3.03
N ARG A 19 -4.46 -40.74 4.05
CA ARG A 19 -5.12 -39.43 3.96
C ARG A 19 -4.10 -38.31 3.74
N ASP A 20 -3.12 -38.54 2.85
CA ASP A 20 -2.00 -37.61 2.56
C ASP A 20 -1.60 -37.52 1.07
N GLU A 21 -2.45 -37.98 0.12
CA GLU A 21 -2.13 -37.93 -1.33
C GLU A 21 -3.16 -37.14 -2.17
N ILE A 22 -3.66 -35.99 -1.68
CA ILE A 22 -4.52 -35.10 -2.48
C ILE A 22 -3.82 -33.78 -2.87
N ASP A 23 -2.65 -33.45 -2.30
CA ASP A 23 -2.02 -32.13 -2.52
C ASP A 23 -1.09 -32.01 -3.75
N ASN A 24 -0.94 -33.09 -4.55
CA ASN A 24 -0.06 -33.09 -5.72
C ASN A 24 -0.75 -33.50 -7.03
N ALA A 25 -2.07 -33.27 -7.13
CA ALA A 25 -2.74 -33.36 -8.42
C ALA A 25 -2.32 -32.17 -9.30
N VAL A 26 -1.38 -32.38 -10.23
CA VAL A 26 -1.06 -31.40 -11.29
C VAL A 26 -2.36 -31.05 -12.00
N PRO A 27 -2.88 -29.82 -11.88
CA PRO A 27 -4.19 -29.51 -12.42
C PRO A 27 -4.12 -29.57 -13.95
N ARG A 28 -4.93 -30.45 -14.54
CA ARG A 28 -5.03 -30.64 -15.99
C ARG A 28 -5.80 -29.52 -16.71
N GLY A 29 -6.20 -28.48 -15.97
CA GLY A 29 -6.86 -27.29 -16.50
C GLY A 29 -5.82 -26.18 -16.71
N GLY A 30 -5.88 -25.52 -17.88
CA GLY A 30 -4.92 -24.48 -18.25
C GLY A 30 -4.83 -23.31 -17.26
N ASN A 31 -3.87 -22.42 -17.52
CA ASN A 31 -3.57 -21.25 -16.68
C ASN A 31 -4.84 -20.47 -16.33
N LYS A 32 -5.07 -20.23 -15.03
CA LYS A 32 -6.17 -19.38 -14.56
C LYS A 32 -5.62 -17.97 -14.32
N PRO A 33 -6.42 -16.92 -14.59
CA PRO A 33 -6.00 -15.56 -14.29
C PRO A 33 -5.78 -15.41 -12.78
N PHE A 34 -4.82 -14.57 -12.43
CA PHE A 34 -4.45 -14.27 -11.06
C PHE A 34 -5.61 -13.61 -10.31
N THR A 35 -5.97 -14.19 -9.17
CA THR A 35 -7.04 -13.68 -8.33
C THR A 35 -6.56 -13.48 -6.89
N LYS A 36 -6.65 -12.23 -6.39
CA LYS A 36 -6.45 -11.88 -4.98
C LYS A 36 -7.75 -11.95 -4.16
N LYS A 37 -8.90 -12.00 -4.84
CA LYS A 37 -10.23 -11.92 -4.22
C LYS A 37 -10.58 -13.25 -3.55
N GLY A 38 -10.63 -13.25 -2.22
CA GLY A 38 -11.09 -14.38 -1.41
C GLY A 38 -10.05 -15.00 -0.48
N LEU A 39 -8.79 -14.54 -0.50
CA LEU A 39 -7.78 -15.00 0.46
C LEU A 39 -7.89 -14.16 1.73
N THR A 40 -8.68 -14.64 2.68
CA THR A 40 -8.66 -14.13 4.05
C THR A 40 -7.85 -15.10 4.89
N TRP A 41 -6.85 -14.59 5.61
CA TRP A 41 -6.11 -15.39 6.58
C TRP A 41 -6.20 -14.77 7.96
N GLU A 42 -6.21 -15.65 8.94
CA GLU A 42 -6.18 -15.33 10.36
C GLU A 42 -4.79 -15.70 10.89
N ALA A 43 -4.12 -14.74 11.51
CA ALA A 43 -2.92 -15.02 12.29
C ALA A 43 -3.33 -15.64 13.63
N ASP A 44 -2.59 -16.65 14.08
CA ASP A 44 -2.79 -17.33 15.39
C ASP A 44 -2.60 -16.38 16.59
N SER A 45 -1.95 -15.24 16.37
CA SER A 45 -1.82 -14.16 17.35
C SER A 45 -2.08 -12.81 16.66
N SER A 46 -2.65 -11.85 17.39
CA SER A 46 -2.82 -10.48 16.90
C SER A 46 -1.47 -9.93 16.44
N ILE A 47 -1.37 -9.57 15.17
CA ILE A 47 -0.12 -9.12 14.56
C ILE A 47 -0.24 -7.64 14.19
N THR A 48 0.78 -6.87 14.56
CA THR A 48 0.91 -5.47 14.15
C THR A 48 1.31 -5.37 12.68
N ILE A 49 0.85 -4.33 11.98
CA ILE A 49 1.34 -3.92 10.65
C ILE A 49 2.87 -3.99 10.52
N ARG A 50 3.63 -3.46 11.49
CA ARG A 50 5.11 -3.50 11.48
C ARG A 50 5.64 -4.92 11.48
N GLN A 51 5.09 -5.75 12.36
CA GLN A 51 5.53 -7.12 12.52
C GLN A 51 5.20 -7.93 11.26
N LEU A 52 4.03 -7.69 10.65
CA LEU A 52 3.66 -8.27 9.37
C LEU A 52 4.61 -7.83 8.25
N LYS A 53 4.92 -6.53 8.16
CA LYS A 53 5.84 -5.99 7.16
C LYS A 53 7.24 -6.59 7.32
N ASN A 54 7.77 -6.64 8.54
CA ASN A 54 9.07 -7.27 8.82
C ASN A 54 9.08 -8.76 8.46
N GLN A 55 7.98 -9.49 8.72
CA GLN A 55 7.85 -10.90 8.32
C GLN A 55 7.79 -11.07 6.79
N ARG A 56 7.08 -10.17 6.08
CA ARG A 56 7.05 -10.13 4.62
C ARG A 56 8.45 -9.88 4.05
N ASP A 57 9.12 -8.84 4.54
CA ASP A 57 10.45 -8.46 4.06
C ASP A 57 11.47 -9.58 4.31
N ALA A 58 11.46 -10.19 5.50
CA ALA A 58 12.32 -11.33 5.81
C ALA A 58 12.07 -12.54 4.88
N PHE A 59 10.80 -12.79 4.51
CA PHE A 59 10.47 -13.83 3.54
C PHE A 59 11.00 -13.48 2.14
N TRP A 60 10.75 -12.26 1.65
CA TRP A 60 11.19 -11.84 0.32
C TRP A 60 12.71 -11.76 0.17
N ASP A 61 13.45 -11.44 1.23
CA ASP A 61 14.91 -11.44 1.22
C ASP A 61 15.50 -12.86 1.19
N THR A 62 14.81 -13.81 1.80
CA THR A 62 15.30 -15.20 1.91
C THR A 62 14.84 -16.08 0.76
N ALA A 63 13.62 -15.89 0.23
CA ALA A 63 13.02 -16.75 -0.79
C ALA A 63 13.91 -16.99 -2.04
N PRO A 64 14.59 -15.99 -2.63
CA PRO A 64 15.47 -16.21 -3.77
C PRO A 64 16.71 -17.06 -3.46
N SER A 65 17.09 -17.20 -2.19
CA SER A 65 18.24 -18.00 -1.78
C SER A 65 17.93 -19.49 -1.65
N TYR A 66 16.65 -19.85 -1.50
CA TYR A 66 16.25 -21.24 -1.28
C TYR A 66 15.89 -21.97 -2.58
N GLU A 67 15.12 -21.34 -3.48
CA GLU A 67 14.65 -22.00 -4.70
C GLU A 67 14.49 -21.02 -5.88
N GLY A 68 14.76 -21.49 -7.09
CA GLY A 68 14.41 -20.80 -8.33
C GLY A 68 15.26 -19.57 -8.70
N ARG A 69 14.81 -18.87 -9.75
CA ARG A 69 15.43 -17.65 -10.30
C ARG A 69 14.99 -16.38 -9.57
N LEU A 70 15.93 -15.48 -9.30
CA LEU A 70 15.68 -14.18 -8.64
C LEU A 70 14.70 -13.32 -9.46
N GLU A 71 14.80 -13.34 -10.79
CA GLU A 71 13.94 -12.54 -11.68
C GLU A 71 12.46 -12.89 -11.48
N ILE A 72 12.17 -14.17 -11.24
CA ILE A 72 10.82 -14.68 -11.03
C ILE A 72 10.30 -14.24 -9.67
N TRP A 73 11.13 -14.35 -8.62
CA TRP A 73 10.78 -13.85 -7.30
C TRP A 73 10.52 -12.35 -7.27
N GLN A 74 11.32 -11.56 -8.00
CA GLN A 74 11.10 -10.12 -8.14
C GLN A 74 9.76 -9.83 -8.82
N ALA A 75 9.46 -10.49 -9.95
CA ALA A 75 8.19 -10.33 -10.63
C ALA A 75 6.99 -10.75 -9.77
N LEU A 76 7.11 -11.86 -9.04
CA LEU A 76 6.09 -12.33 -8.10
C LEU A 76 5.85 -11.32 -6.98
N ARG A 77 6.92 -10.72 -6.43
CA ARG A 77 6.82 -9.64 -5.43
C ARG A 77 6.09 -8.44 -6.01
N TYR A 78 6.49 -7.94 -7.18
CA TYR A 78 5.83 -6.80 -7.82
C TYR A 78 4.36 -7.07 -8.12
N ALA A 79 4.01 -8.27 -8.59
CA ALA A 79 2.62 -8.67 -8.82
C ALA A 79 1.81 -8.73 -7.51
N CYS A 80 2.43 -9.14 -6.40
CA CYS A 80 1.80 -9.14 -5.08
C CYS A 80 1.58 -7.72 -4.54
N GLU A 81 2.54 -6.82 -4.70
CA GLU A 81 2.46 -5.41 -4.26
C GLU A 81 1.49 -4.58 -5.12
N SER A 82 1.28 -4.96 -6.38
CA SER A 82 0.40 -4.24 -7.32
C SER A 82 -1.08 -4.41 -6.97
N GLU A 83 -1.83 -3.33 -6.74
CA GLU A 83 -3.27 -3.42 -6.45
C GLU A 83 -4.11 -3.80 -7.68
N ASP A 84 -3.67 -3.40 -8.88
CA ASP A 84 -4.35 -3.73 -10.13
C ASP A 84 -4.08 -5.18 -10.57
N LEU A 85 -5.15 -5.95 -10.71
CA LEU A 85 -5.12 -7.34 -11.17
C LEU A 85 -4.65 -7.45 -12.62
N VAL A 86 -4.98 -6.49 -13.48
CA VAL A 86 -4.59 -6.52 -14.88
C VAL A 86 -3.09 -6.30 -15.00
N PHE A 87 -2.55 -5.31 -14.30
CA PHE A 87 -1.11 -5.07 -14.22
C PHE A 87 -0.35 -6.25 -13.59
N ALA A 88 -0.85 -6.79 -12.47
CA ALA A 88 -0.24 -7.96 -11.84
C ALA A 88 -0.21 -9.18 -12.77
N GLN A 89 -1.29 -9.43 -13.52
CA GLN A 89 -1.32 -10.49 -14.53
C GLN A 89 -0.32 -10.23 -15.65
N ALA A 90 -0.21 -8.99 -16.14
CA ALA A 90 0.76 -8.64 -17.19
C ALA A 90 2.20 -8.89 -16.75
N ILE A 91 2.53 -8.61 -15.49
CA ILE A 91 3.86 -8.95 -14.92
C ILE A 91 4.06 -10.47 -14.93
N LEU A 92 3.09 -11.24 -14.45
CA LEU A 92 3.21 -12.70 -14.40
C LEU A 92 3.33 -13.33 -15.80
N ASP A 93 2.57 -12.82 -16.77
CA ASP A 93 2.61 -13.24 -18.16
C ASP A 93 3.97 -12.91 -18.81
N SER A 94 4.59 -11.79 -18.43
CA SER A 94 5.91 -11.39 -18.94
C SER A 94 7.05 -12.34 -18.51
N VAL A 95 6.84 -13.07 -17.42
CA VAL A 95 7.79 -14.03 -16.86
C VAL A 95 7.35 -15.48 -17.13
N ASN A 96 6.32 -15.67 -17.95
CA ASN A 96 5.80 -16.99 -18.34
C ASN A 96 5.43 -17.89 -17.13
N VAL A 97 5.03 -17.28 -16.01
CA VAL A 97 4.58 -18.01 -14.83
C VAL A 97 3.14 -18.47 -15.01
N THR A 98 2.89 -19.74 -14.72
CA THR A 98 1.57 -20.36 -14.79
C THR A 98 1.00 -20.63 -13.40
N ILE A 99 -0.27 -20.29 -13.20
CA ILE A 99 -0.98 -20.46 -11.94
C ILE A 99 -2.21 -21.34 -12.20
N PRO A 100 -2.10 -22.66 -11.96
CA PRO A 100 -3.18 -23.57 -12.32
C PRO A 100 -4.42 -23.42 -11.42
N THR A 101 -4.23 -22.97 -10.18
CA THR A 101 -5.32 -22.72 -9.22
C THR A 101 -5.87 -21.29 -9.31
N GLY A 102 -5.13 -20.36 -9.93
CA GLY A 102 -5.43 -18.92 -9.94
C GLY A 102 -5.04 -18.19 -8.65
N ASN A 103 -4.46 -18.91 -7.68
CA ASN A 103 -3.99 -18.39 -6.40
C ASN A 103 -2.49 -18.67 -6.22
N LEU A 104 -1.70 -17.65 -5.92
CA LEU A 104 -0.26 -17.74 -5.68
C LEU A 104 0.09 -18.59 -4.44
N ALA A 105 -0.83 -18.68 -3.47
CA ALA A 105 -0.59 -19.47 -2.25
C ALA A 105 -0.55 -20.99 -2.49
N ASN A 106 -1.28 -21.47 -3.51
CA ASN A 106 -1.31 -22.90 -3.85
C ASN A 106 -0.07 -23.33 -4.66
N GLY A 107 0.79 -22.37 -5.01
CA GLY A 107 1.98 -22.57 -5.81
C GLY A 107 1.78 -22.14 -7.27
N CYS A 108 2.79 -21.47 -7.81
CA CYS A 108 2.91 -21.13 -9.22
C CYS A 108 4.11 -21.84 -9.84
N TYR A 109 4.10 -21.99 -11.17
CA TYR A 109 5.08 -22.76 -11.91
C TYR A 109 5.70 -21.91 -13.02
N ASP A 110 7.02 -21.95 -13.10
CA ASP A 110 7.80 -21.33 -14.17
C ASP A 110 7.89 -22.24 -15.42
N GLU A 111 8.35 -21.70 -16.55
CA GLU A 111 8.57 -22.40 -17.82
C GLU A 111 9.48 -23.63 -17.67
N LEU A 112 10.42 -23.58 -16.72
CA LEU A 112 11.35 -24.66 -16.41
C LEU A 112 10.76 -25.72 -15.46
N GLY A 113 9.51 -25.54 -15.01
CA GLY A 113 8.84 -26.43 -14.07
C GLY A 113 9.21 -26.21 -12.60
N ASN A 114 9.93 -25.13 -12.28
CA ASN A 114 10.19 -24.74 -10.88
C ASN A 114 8.88 -24.31 -10.21
N ARG A 115 8.59 -24.85 -9.03
CA ARG A 115 7.41 -24.50 -8.23
C ARG A 115 7.78 -23.42 -7.22
N TYR A 116 6.99 -22.35 -7.17
CA TYR A 116 7.13 -21.22 -6.26
C TYR A 116 5.91 -21.17 -5.36
N VAL A 117 6.09 -21.25 -4.05
CA VAL A 117 4.97 -21.18 -3.08
C VAL A 117 5.13 -19.91 -2.26
N ILE A 118 4.12 -19.03 -2.32
CA ILE A 118 4.13 -17.77 -1.60
C ILE A 118 3.13 -17.87 -0.44
N PRO A 119 3.56 -17.66 0.81
CA PRO A 119 2.65 -17.67 1.95
C PRO A 119 1.55 -16.62 1.83
N VAL A 120 0.37 -16.95 2.36
CA VAL A 120 -0.82 -16.08 2.29
C VAL A 120 -0.58 -14.71 2.92
N TYR A 121 0.25 -14.66 3.98
CA TYR A 121 0.60 -13.41 4.64
C TYR A 121 1.36 -12.44 3.73
N CYS A 122 2.03 -12.91 2.67
CA CYS A 122 2.69 -12.05 1.68
C CYS A 122 1.72 -11.49 0.63
N ILE A 123 0.54 -12.10 0.47
CA ILE A 123 -0.40 -11.81 -0.61
C ILE A 123 -1.54 -10.91 -0.13
N VAL A 124 -2.06 -11.17 1.08
CA VAL A 124 -3.19 -10.41 1.66
C VAL A 124 -2.88 -10.04 3.10
N ASP A 125 -3.48 -8.97 3.58
CA ASP A 125 -3.40 -8.56 4.98
C ASP A 125 -4.34 -9.42 5.87
N PRO A 126 -3.95 -9.76 7.10
CA PRO A 126 -4.76 -10.57 7.99
C PRO A 126 -5.99 -9.79 8.45
N ILE A 127 -7.07 -10.49 8.77
CA ILE A 127 -8.26 -9.85 9.35
C ILE A 127 -7.98 -9.29 10.77
N ASN A 128 -7.00 -9.87 11.48
CA ASN A 128 -6.61 -9.53 12.85
C ASN A 128 -5.47 -8.50 12.90
N LEU A 129 -5.50 -7.51 12.02
CA LEU A 129 -4.44 -6.49 11.92
C LEU A 129 -4.64 -5.39 12.96
N THR A 130 -3.72 -5.30 13.94
CA THR A 130 -3.70 -4.19 14.90
C THR A 130 -2.80 -3.06 14.40
N LYS A 131 -3.30 -1.82 14.44
CA LYS A 131 -2.50 -0.61 14.21
C LYS A 131 -1.81 -0.25 15.52
N ASP A 132 -0.53 -0.56 15.67
CA ASP A 132 0.25 0.01 16.77
C ASP A 132 0.42 1.50 16.49
N GLU A 133 -0.05 2.35 17.41
CA GLU A 133 0.01 3.81 17.30
C GLU A 133 1.45 4.40 17.36
N ASP A 134 2.50 3.55 17.33
CA ASP A 134 3.89 3.94 17.65
C ASP A 134 4.96 3.84 16.50
N ASP A 135 4.60 3.96 15.21
CA ASP A 135 5.56 4.18 14.09
C ASP A 135 5.02 5.36 13.33
N GLU A 136 5.66 6.47 13.55
CA GLU A 136 5.76 7.47 12.52
C GLU A 136 7.24 7.56 12.15
N GLY A 137 7.65 6.70 11.21
CA GLY A 137 9.05 6.59 10.83
C GLY A 137 9.39 5.72 9.62
N SER A 138 8.48 5.47 8.67
CA SER A 138 8.91 4.97 7.35
C SER A 138 7.85 5.15 6.27
N SER A 139 8.23 5.93 5.27
CA SER A 139 7.57 6.21 4.00
C SER A 139 6.98 4.99 3.28
N THR A 140 5.70 5.04 2.94
CA THR A 140 5.17 4.50 1.67
C THR A 140 3.96 5.33 1.22
N SER A 141 4.18 6.01 0.10
CA SER A 141 3.21 6.34 -0.96
C SER A 141 1.80 5.77 -0.83
N SER A 142 0.83 6.66 -0.71
CA SER A 142 -0.54 6.45 -1.21
C SER A 142 -1.09 7.82 -1.61
N ASP A 143 -0.80 8.20 -2.86
CA ASP A 143 -1.72 9.00 -3.65
C ASP A 143 -3.04 8.19 -3.78
N ASP A 144 -4.19 8.89 -3.87
CA ASP A 144 -5.56 8.39 -4.14
C ASP A 144 -6.47 7.96 -2.97
N MET A 145 -6.74 8.90 -2.06
CA MET A 145 -8.10 9.40 -1.76
C MET A 145 -7.91 10.93 -1.63
N ASP A 146 -8.71 11.86 -2.13
CA ASP A 146 -10.17 11.92 -2.24
C ASP A 146 -10.54 13.11 -3.16
N VAL A 147 -10.38 12.94 -4.48
CA VAL A 147 -10.94 13.86 -5.49
C VAL A 147 -12.43 13.57 -5.71
N LYS A 148 -13.29 13.80 -4.70
CA LYS A 148 -14.76 13.74 -4.91
C LYS A 148 -15.65 14.47 -3.89
N LEU A 149 -15.15 15.50 -3.21
CA LEU A 149 -15.99 16.30 -2.29
C LEU A 149 -15.76 17.82 -2.39
N LEU A 150 -15.46 18.34 -3.59
CA LEU A 150 -15.48 19.79 -3.86
C LEU A 150 -16.37 20.14 -5.06
N SER A 151 -17.66 19.94 -4.89
CA SER A 151 -18.68 20.72 -5.60
C SER A 151 -19.93 20.70 -4.74
N ASP A 152 -20.39 21.89 -4.36
CA ASP A 152 -21.54 22.17 -3.50
C ASP A 152 -21.31 21.97 -2.00
N GLN A 153 -20.89 23.05 -1.33
CA GLN A 153 -21.88 23.84 -0.58
C GLN A 153 -21.29 25.17 -0.10
N GLN A 154 -21.79 26.24 -0.71
CA GLN A 154 -21.91 27.54 -0.05
C GLN A 154 -22.70 27.35 1.25
N ALA A 155 -22.18 27.96 2.31
CA ALA A 155 -22.90 28.46 3.49
C ALA A 155 -23.89 27.49 4.18
N THR A 156 -23.55 27.01 5.38
CA THR A 156 -24.14 27.47 6.67
C THR A 156 -23.90 26.50 7.84
N THR A 157 -23.65 27.12 9.00
CA THR A 157 -23.96 26.70 10.39
C THR A 157 -23.16 25.61 11.14
N SER A 158 -22.49 26.10 12.19
CA SER A 158 -22.35 25.55 13.56
C SER A 158 -21.28 24.49 13.85
N ALA A 159 -20.02 24.89 13.78
CA ALA A 159 -19.03 24.53 14.79
C ALA A 159 -18.01 25.68 14.86
N PRO A 160 -17.37 25.97 16.01
CA PRO A 160 -16.35 27.02 16.08
C PRO A 160 -15.13 26.57 15.26
N GLN A 161 -15.12 26.89 13.97
CA GLN A 161 -13.94 26.81 13.13
C GLN A 161 -13.02 27.95 13.55
N HIS A 162 -11.86 27.62 14.09
CA HIS A 162 -10.86 28.61 14.44
C HIS A 162 -10.19 29.02 13.13
N THR A 163 -10.29 30.30 12.75
CA THR A 163 -9.57 30.80 11.58
C THR A 163 -8.18 31.22 12.01
N VAL A 164 -7.18 30.75 11.27
CA VAL A 164 -5.78 30.99 11.58
C VAL A 164 -5.14 31.76 10.43
N LYS A 165 -4.42 32.82 10.79
CA LYS A 165 -3.68 33.65 9.83
C LYS A 165 -2.35 33.01 9.53
N ILE A 166 -2.08 32.76 8.26
CA ILE A 166 -0.81 32.22 7.78
C ILE A 166 -0.19 33.20 6.82
N ARG A 167 1.00 33.69 7.15
CA ARG A 167 1.84 34.52 6.29
C ARG A 167 2.68 33.63 5.40
N LEU A 168 2.49 33.75 4.09
CA LEU A 168 3.27 33.03 3.09
C LEU A 168 4.58 33.77 2.81
N SER A 169 5.70 33.06 2.78
CA SER A 169 7.01 33.66 2.48
C SER A 169 7.16 34.08 1.02
N ASN A 170 6.51 33.37 0.08
CA ASN A 170 6.63 33.64 -1.36
C ASN A 170 5.95 34.97 -1.73
N THR A 171 4.70 35.13 -1.29
CA THR A 171 3.87 36.28 -1.67
C THR A 171 3.89 37.40 -0.62
N ALA A 172 4.48 37.14 0.56
CA ALA A 172 4.41 38.01 1.76
C ALA A 172 2.98 38.41 2.17
N ARG A 173 1.97 37.63 1.73
CA ARG A 173 0.55 37.85 2.01
C ARG A 173 0.08 36.97 3.15
N ASP A 174 -0.91 37.47 3.87
CA ASP A 174 -1.58 36.75 4.96
C ASP A 174 -2.85 36.09 4.38
N ILE A 175 -2.98 34.78 4.58
CA ILE A 175 -4.15 33.98 4.21
C ILE A 175 -4.85 33.48 5.48
N ASP A 176 -6.17 33.51 5.48
CA ASP A 176 -6.98 33.02 6.60
C ASP A 176 -7.46 31.60 6.28
N ILE A 177 -6.97 30.61 7.03
CA ILE A 177 -7.36 29.20 6.86
C ILE A 177 -8.24 28.77 8.02
N GLY A 178 -9.41 28.20 7.71
CA GLY A 178 -10.26 27.55 8.70
C GLY A 178 -9.64 26.23 9.17
N VAL A 179 -9.37 26.13 10.47
CA VAL A 179 -8.85 24.92 11.12
C VAL A 179 -9.75 24.47 12.26
N ASN A 180 -9.79 23.16 12.47
CA ASN A 180 -10.41 22.55 13.62
C ASN A 180 -9.33 22.17 14.63
N LEU A 181 -9.28 22.88 15.78
CA LEU A 181 -8.25 22.70 16.80
C LEU A 181 -8.14 21.25 17.31
N LYS A 182 -9.24 20.48 17.30
CA LYS A 182 -9.27 19.12 17.87
C LYS A 182 -8.82 18.04 16.90
N THR A 183 -9.08 18.21 15.61
CA THR A 183 -8.86 17.18 14.59
C THR A 183 -7.69 17.50 13.67
N ASP A 184 -7.39 18.78 13.48
CA ASP A 184 -6.45 19.19 12.44
C ASP A 184 -5.01 19.11 12.94
N THR A 185 -4.17 18.52 12.10
CA THR A 185 -2.71 18.43 12.27
C THR A 185 -2.01 19.45 11.39
N ILE A 186 -0.77 19.81 11.70
CA ILE A 186 0.05 20.72 10.89
C ILE A 186 0.25 20.19 9.46
N ALA A 187 0.28 18.87 9.25
CA ALA A 187 0.25 18.28 7.90
C ALA A 187 -1.00 18.66 7.10
N MET A 188 -2.18 18.71 7.74
CA MET A 188 -3.42 19.15 7.09
C MET A 188 -3.38 20.64 6.79
N LEU A 189 -2.80 21.44 7.69
CA LEU A 189 -2.60 22.87 7.47
C LEU A 189 -1.70 23.13 6.26
N ARG A 190 -0.59 22.38 6.17
CA ARG A 190 0.33 22.38 5.03
C ARG A 190 -0.41 22.09 3.72
N ARG A 191 -1.29 21.07 3.72
CA ARG A 191 -2.11 20.74 2.56
C ARG A 191 -3.11 21.83 2.19
N LYS A 192 -3.80 22.40 3.17
CA LYS A 192 -4.72 23.53 2.95
C LYS A 192 -4.00 24.73 2.33
N ILE A 193 -2.78 25.04 2.77
CA ILE A 193 -1.96 26.11 2.18
C ILE A 193 -1.61 25.80 0.71
N CYS A 194 -1.13 24.59 0.42
CA CYS A 194 -0.80 24.20 -0.96
C CYS A 194 -2.02 24.26 -1.88
N LEU A 195 -3.19 23.81 -1.41
CA LEU A 195 -4.44 23.89 -2.19
C LEU A 195 -4.88 25.34 -2.43
N HIS A 196 -4.76 26.21 -1.42
CA HIS A 196 -5.14 27.61 -1.52
C HIS A 196 -4.29 28.38 -2.54
N GLU A 197 -2.99 28.09 -2.60
CA GLU A 197 -2.04 28.74 -3.51
C GLU A 197 -1.79 27.95 -4.81
N ASN A 198 -2.53 26.84 -5.04
CA ASN A 198 -2.36 25.94 -6.19
C ASN A 198 -0.91 25.42 -6.37
N LEU A 199 -0.25 25.08 -5.27
CA LEU A 199 1.13 24.58 -5.28
C LEU A 199 1.16 23.06 -5.44
N ASP A 200 2.09 22.57 -6.27
CA ASP A 200 2.30 21.13 -6.43
C ASP A 200 3.00 20.53 -5.22
N PHE A 201 2.40 19.49 -4.67
CA PHE A 201 2.89 18.75 -3.50
C PHE A 201 4.23 18.04 -3.72
N LYS A 202 4.58 17.77 -4.99
CA LYS A 202 5.79 17.00 -5.35
C LYS A 202 7.03 17.89 -5.45
N THR A 203 6.86 19.11 -5.97
CA THR A 203 7.97 20.06 -6.16
C THR A 203 8.12 20.99 -4.97
N THR A 204 7.08 21.19 -4.17
CA THR A 204 7.07 22.26 -3.16
C THR A 204 7.15 21.71 -1.75
N HIS A 205 8.15 22.17 -1.00
CA HIS A 205 8.29 21.90 0.42
C HIS A 205 7.85 23.11 1.25
N VAL A 206 6.72 22.98 1.94
CA VAL A 206 6.19 24.02 2.84
C VAL A 206 6.56 23.71 4.28
N ARG A 207 7.28 24.62 4.94
CA ARG A 207 7.62 24.55 6.37
C ARG A 207 6.79 25.57 7.13
N ILE A 208 6.11 25.14 8.17
CA ILE A 208 5.28 26.01 8.99
C ILE A 208 6.07 26.34 10.26
N LEU A 209 6.17 27.63 10.59
CA LEU A 209 6.79 28.14 11.80
C LEU A 209 5.77 28.92 12.62
N PHE A 210 5.88 28.80 13.93
CA PHE A 210 5.04 29.52 14.87
C PHE A 210 5.85 29.91 16.09
N LEU A 211 5.85 31.21 16.42
CA LEU A 211 6.64 31.79 17.52
C LEU A 211 8.14 31.38 17.48
N GLY A 212 8.71 31.28 16.29
CA GLY A 212 10.11 30.88 16.08
C GLY A 212 10.39 29.37 16.20
N ARG A 213 9.37 28.54 16.43
CA ARG A 213 9.48 27.07 16.40
C ARG A 213 9.01 26.56 15.05
N VAL A 214 9.81 25.71 14.43
CA VAL A 214 9.36 24.93 13.26
C VAL A 214 8.40 23.87 13.77
N LEU A 215 7.21 23.83 13.20
CA LEU A 215 6.19 22.84 13.53
C LEU A 215 6.36 21.61 12.64
N GLU A 216 6.25 20.44 13.26
CA GLU A 216 6.33 19.16 12.57
C GLU A 216 4.95 18.70 12.14
N ASP A 217 4.90 17.87 11.09
CA ASP A 217 3.66 17.34 10.53
C ASP A 217 2.79 16.59 11.53
N LYS A 218 3.38 16.05 12.61
CA LYS A 218 2.71 15.30 13.69
C LYS A 218 2.09 16.20 14.76
N THR A 219 2.54 17.45 14.86
CA THR A 219 2.05 18.37 15.89
C THR A 219 0.59 18.72 15.60
N ARG A 220 -0.29 18.63 16.60
CA ARG A 220 -1.68 19.03 16.44
C ARG A 220 -1.81 20.53 16.61
N VAL A 221 -2.79 21.13 15.95
CA VAL A 221 -3.04 22.58 16.09
C VAL A 221 -3.43 22.93 17.54
N ALA A 222 -4.08 22.02 18.28
CA ALA A 222 -4.34 22.17 19.72
C ALA A 222 -3.08 22.41 20.57
N ASP A 223 -1.98 21.71 20.26
CA ASP A 223 -0.75 21.76 21.07
C ASP A 223 -0.01 23.08 20.91
N VAL A 224 -0.26 23.77 19.78
CA VAL A 224 0.37 25.04 19.41
C VAL A 224 -0.25 26.22 20.19
N LYS A 225 -1.32 26.00 20.96
CA LYS A 225 -2.03 27.04 21.74
C LYS A 225 -2.28 28.30 20.91
N VAL A 226 -2.94 28.10 19.78
CA VAL A 226 -3.25 29.18 18.86
C VAL A 226 -4.27 30.11 19.51
N GLU A 227 -3.85 31.33 19.81
CA GLU A 227 -4.71 32.41 20.28
C GLU A 227 -5.17 33.29 19.10
N GLU A 228 -6.35 33.91 19.26
CA GLU A 228 -6.92 34.80 18.25
C GLU A 228 -5.95 35.96 17.95
N GLY A 229 -5.51 36.05 16.68
CA GLY A 229 -4.60 37.11 16.21
C GLY A 229 -3.14 36.70 16.07
N GLN A 230 -2.76 35.47 16.42
CA GLN A 230 -1.43 34.95 16.14
C GLN A 230 -1.28 34.53 14.67
N VAL A 231 -0.09 34.75 14.12
CA VAL A 231 0.22 34.50 12.71
C VAL A 231 1.25 33.39 12.60
N PHE A 232 0.94 32.39 11.78
CA PHE A 232 1.87 31.34 11.38
C PHE A 232 2.70 31.83 10.20
N GLN A 233 3.97 31.47 10.16
CA GLN A 233 4.84 31.77 9.03
C GLN A 233 5.01 30.49 8.20
N ALA A 234 4.54 30.49 6.96
CA ALA A 234 4.73 29.38 6.03
C ALA A 234 5.87 29.72 5.06
N LEU A 235 7.00 29.04 5.24
CA LEU A 235 8.14 29.09 4.34
C LEU A 235 7.91 28.09 3.21
N ILE A 236 7.76 28.60 1.99
CA ILE A 236 7.59 27.80 0.78
C ILE A 236 8.95 27.72 0.10
N THR A 237 9.43 26.50 -0.17
CA THR A 237 10.66 26.25 -0.91
C THR A 237 10.37 25.30 -2.05
N GLU A 238 10.63 25.73 -3.27
CA GLU A 238 10.57 24.85 -4.42
C GLU A 238 11.84 24.00 -4.46
N ARG A 239 11.67 22.69 -4.48
CA ARG A 239 12.74 21.75 -4.78
C ARG A 239 12.86 21.72 -6.31
N ILE A 240 13.73 22.58 -6.82
CA ILE A 240 14.16 22.53 -8.22
C ILE A 240 14.76 21.15 -8.44
N LEU A 241 14.03 20.26 -9.12
CA LEU A 241 14.65 19.08 -9.72
C LEU A 241 15.66 19.65 -10.72
N GLY A 242 16.94 19.55 -10.37
CA GLY A 242 18.02 19.84 -11.30
C GLY A 242 17.98 18.84 -12.44
N ASP A 243 17.21 19.15 -13.47
CA ASP A 243 17.71 18.93 -14.81
C ASP A 243 18.86 19.93 -15.01
N GLY A 244 19.97 19.46 -15.55
CA GLY A 244 21.17 20.25 -15.71
C GLY A 244 20.92 21.35 -16.73
N SER A 245 20.47 22.52 -16.30
CA SER A 245 20.76 23.81 -16.94
C SER A 245 20.34 24.97 -16.05
N ASP A 246 21.36 25.75 -15.70
CA ASP A 246 21.33 27.17 -15.39
C ASP A 246 20.69 27.65 -14.07
N ASN A 247 21.61 27.89 -13.13
CA ASN A 247 21.54 28.94 -12.13
C ASN A 247 20.92 30.23 -12.70
N VAL A 248 19.77 30.64 -12.19
CA VAL A 248 19.47 32.06 -12.00
C VAL A 248 18.81 32.24 -10.64
N LEU A 249 19.64 32.62 -9.66
CA LEU A 249 19.22 33.44 -8.53
C LEU A 249 18.62 34.74 -9.08
N LEU A 250 17.36 35.02 -8.78
CA LEU A 250 16.89 36.39 -8.74
C LEU A 250 16.33 36.69 -7.35
N ILE A 251 16.81 37.83 -6.88
CA ILE A 251 16.73 38.45 -5.55
C ILE A 251 15.35 39.06 -5.36
#